data_AF-O27238-F1
#
_entry.id   AF-O27238-F1
#
_cell.length_a   1.000
_cell.length_b   1.000
_cell.length_c   1.000
_cell.angle_alpha   90.00
_cell.angle_beta   90.00
_cell.angle_gamma   90.00
#
_symmetry.space_group_name_H-M   'P 1'
#
loop_
_entity.id
_entity.type
_entity.pdbx_description
1 polymer ?
#
loop_
_entity_poly.entity_id
_entity_poly.type
_entity_poly.pdbx_seq_one_letter_code
_entity_poly.pdbx_strand_id
1 'polypeptide(L)'
;MQIIADLGGIPGKDCRGFCRYCYFRKVGEFEAFGCKNCSPGRVGCETCGKGVAEIGNEFLPPFLVMGNVQTTLMMGNFQDRDVKINISGGGDVSCYPHLEELTAGLGEFGIPIHLGYTSGKGIDDPGIASRLIENGVDEVTFTVFSANPDLRREWMRDENAFQGPLEALRIFCESCEVHAASVIIPGVNDGDDLLETCARLEEWGATGFIMMRFANYEHQGLILGNEPIIEGVEPHTVSEFEELVRAIDREFNLRVTGTPVCDPQNGTPFVLAADSSREYLEILPEIQGEATIITGSIAAPYIRRIIHNLGADDLVNVVGVNKDIACLITLRDLEEVDPGDLRETVIIPGRAFVHDMQAREVLSRDGVDRIVVRGPDRLTVDGEMSGTLSEYDVIEREMEAFYELIQAINFFGASE
;
A
#
# COMPACT_ATOMS: atom_id res chain seq x y z
N MET A 1 -5.09 -12.36 12.29
CA MET A 1 -4.51 -13.02 11.08
C MET A 1 -5.58 -13.06 10.01
N GLN A 2 -5.24 -12.82 8.75
CA GLN A 2 -6.22 -12.82 7.65
C GLN A 2 -6.01 -14.02 6.71
N ILE A 3 -7.11 -14.65 6.31
CA ILE A 3 -7.16 -15.62 5.20
C ILE A 3 -7.77 -14.89 4.01
N ILE A 4 -7.01 -14.77 2.93
CA ILE A 4 -7.46 -14.05 1.75
C ILE A 4 -8.43 -14.92 0.94
N ALA A 5 -9.64 -14.42 0.76
CA ALA A 5 -10.62 -14.88 -0.21
C ALA A 5 -10.49 -14.00 -1.47
N ASP A 6 -9.52 -14.35 -2.32
CA ASP A 6 -9.23 -13.60 -3.55
C ASP A 6 -10.33 -13.85 -4.60
N LEU A 7 -10.99 -12.77 -5.01
CA LEU A 7 -12.04 -12.77 -6.03
C LEU A 7 -11.46 -12.71 -7.44
N GLY A 8 -10.19 -12.35 -7.62
CA GLY A 8 -9.68 -11.82 -8.88
C GLY A 8 -10.32 -10.46 -9.17
N GLY A 9 -10.66 -10.22 -10.44
CA GLY A 9 -11.27 -8.98 -10.91
C GLY A 9 -10.28 -8.06 -11.63
N ILE A 10 -10.80 -7.37 -12.64
CA ILE A 10 -10.05 -6.47 -13.52
C ILE A 10 -10.44 -5.02 -13.19
N PRO A 11 -9.47 -4.15 -12.82
CA PRO A 11 -9.73 -2.75 -12.56
C PRO A 11 -10.53 -2.06 -13.68
N GLY A 12 -11.50 -1.23 -13.30
CA GLY A 12 -12.37 -0.53 -14.22
C GLY A 12 -13.48 -1.40 -14.81
N LYS A 13 -13.20 -2.60 -15.33
CA LYS A 13 -14.24 -3.52 -15.81
C LYS A 13 -15.11 -4.01 -14.66
N ASP A 14 -14.46 -4.54 -13.62
CA ASP A 14 -15.09 -5.14 -12.44
C ASP A 14 -15.24 -4.13 -11.29
N CYS A 15 -15.29 -2.83 -11.64
CA CYS A 15 -15.51 -1.72 -10.71
C CYS A 15 -16.66 -0.80 -11.16
N ARG A 16 -17.48 -1.24 -12.15
CA ARG A 16 -18.49 -0.41 -12.86
C ARG A 16 -17.89 0.87 -13.50
N GLY A 17 -16.66 0.78 -13.99
CA GLY A 17 -15.94 1.86 -14.64
C GLY A 17 -14.84 2.47 -13.76
N PHE A 18 -13.84 3.06 -14.42
CA PHE A 18 -12.74 3.75 -13.75
C PHE A 18 -13.19 5.03 -13.05
N CYS A 19 -12.75 5.22 -11.81
CA CYS A 19 -12.70 6.56 -11.22
C CYS A 19 -11.79 7.48 -12.06
N ARG A 20 -12.01 8.78 -12.00
CA ARG A 20 -11.21 9.78 -12.73
C ARG A 20 -9.73 9.74 -12.35
N TYR A 21 -9.45 9.40 -11.10
CA TYR A 21 -8.12 9.33 -10.48
C TYR A 21 -7.57 7.89 -10.41
N CYS A 22 -8.22 6.90 -11.04
CA CYS A 22 -7.75 5.52 -10.96
C CYS A 22 -6.39 5.37 -11.68
N TYR A 23 -5.41 4.82 -10.96
CA TYR A 23 -4.05 4.62 -11.46
C TYR A 23 -3.95 3.55 -12.55
N PHE A 24 -4.95 2.69 -12.73
CA PHE A 24 -5.03 1.77 -13.88
C PHE A 24 -5.69 2.40 -15.10
N ARG A 25 -6.24 3.61 -14.97
CA ARG A 25 -6.83 4.32 -16.11
C ARG A 25 -5.72 4.70 -17.09
N LYS A 26 -6.00 4.58 -18.38
CA LYS A 26 -5.06 4.86 -19.49
C LYS A 26 -3.85 3.92 -19.57
N VAL A 27 -3.80 2.84 -18.79
CA VAL A 27 -2.73 1.83 -18.93
C VAL A 27 -2.85 1.15 -20.29
N GLY A 28 -1.77 1.22 -21.06
CA GLY A 28 -1.64 0.61 -22.38
C GLY A 28 -0.83 -0.68 -22.34
N GLU A 29 -0.24 -1.03 -23.49
CA GLU A 29 0.78 -2.08 -23.55
C GLU A 29 2.09 -1.57 -22.95
N PHE A 30 2.75 -2.40 -22.14
CA PHE A 30 4.04 -2.12 -21.55
C PHE A 30 4.90 -3.38 -21.52
N GLU A 31 6.21 -3.20 -21.46
CA GLU A 31 7.16 -4.30 -21.29
C GLU A 31 7.32 -4.63 -19.80
N ALA A 32 7.54 -5.91 -19.49
CA ALA A 32 7.74 -6.32 -18.11
C ALA A 32 9.03 -5.70 -17.54
N PHE A 33 8.92 -5.04 -16.39
CA PHE A 33 10.01 -4.25 -15.80
C PHE A 33 11.22 -5.09 -15.33
N GLY A 34 10.98 -6.36 -14.98
CA GLY A 34 11.89 -7.15 -14.15
C GLY A 34 11.54 -7.05 -12.67
N CYS A 35 11.86 -8.09 -11.89
CA CYS A 35 11.74 -8.11 -10.43
C CYS A 35 12.47 -9.33 -9.86
N LYS A 36 12.46 -9.48 -8.53
CA LYS A 36 13.04 -10.63 -7.83
C LYS A 36 12.48 -12.00 -8.23
N ASN A 37 11.29 -12.06 -8.81
CA ASN A 37 10.64 -13.31 -9.24
C ASN A 37 11.02 -13.70 -10.68
N CYS A 38 11.82 -12.89 -11.38
CA CYS A 38 12.28 -13.23 -12.71
C CYS A 38 13.29 -14.38 -12.66
N SER A 39 13.36 -15.15 -13.75
CA SER A 39 14.41 -16.17 -13.89
C SER A 39 15.77 -15.49 -14.09
N PRO A 40 16.89 -16.03 -13.56
CA PRO A 40 18.18 -15.33 -13.54
C PRO A 40 18.68 -14.79 -14.90
N GLY A 41 18.33 -15.43 -16.02
CA GLY A 41 18.77 -15.01 -17.36
C GLY A 41 17.68 -14.33 -18.20
N ARG A 42 16.53 -13.98 -17.63
CA ARG A 42 15.39 -13.46 -18.40
C ARG A 42 14.61 -12.40 -17.63
N VAL A 43 14.59 -11.21 -18.21
CA VAL A 43 13.73 -10.10 -17.77
C VAL A 43 12.27 -10.45 -18.09
N GLY A 44 11.41 -10.28 -17.08
CA GLY A 44 9.98 -10.47 -17.20
C GLY A 44 9.47 -11.78 -16.60
N CYS A 45 8.50 -11.66 -15.70
CA CYS A 45 7.67 -12.74 -15.19
C CYS A 45 6.22 -12.25 -15.07
N GLU A 46 5.32 -13.10 -14.58
CA GLU A 46 3.92 -12.73 -14.37
C GLU A 46 3.78 -11.51 -13.43
N THR A 47 4.55 -11.47 -12.34
CA THR A 47 4.49 -10.39 -11.34
C THR A 47 4.83 -9.01 -11.92
N CYS A 48 5.96 -8.87 -12.61
CA CYS A 48 6.40 -7.57 -13.16
C CYS A 48 5.88 -7.27 -14.57
N GLY A 49 5.10 -8.20 -15.14
CA GLY A 49 4.36 -8.01 -16.38
C GLY A 49 2.89 -7.78 -16.08
N LYS A 50 2.02 -8.72 -16.43
CA LYS A 50 0.56 -8.54 -16.30
C LYS A 50 0.07 -8.35 -14.86
N GLY A 51 0.74 -8.94 -13.88
CA GLY A 51 0.36 -8.89 -12.47
C GLY A 51 0.38 -7.47 -11.91
N VAL A 52 1.44 -6.70 -12.15
CA VAL A 52 1.53 -5.30 -11.66
C VAL A 52 0.47 -4.37 -12.27
N ALA A 53 -0.09 -4.73 -13.43
CA ALA A 53 -1.19 -3.99 -14.04
C ALA A 53 -2.58 -4.57 -13.71
N GLU A 54 -2.65 -5.63 -12.89
CA GLU A 54 -3.88 -6.36 -12.55
C GLU A 54 -4.69 -6.77 -13.79
N ILE A 55 -3.99 -7.15 -14.87
CA ILE A 55 -4.61 -7.52 -16.15
C ILE A 55 -4.79 -9.02 -16.21
N GLY A 56 -6.04 -9.47 -16.42
CA GLY A 56 -6.35 -10.81 -16.90
C GLY A 56 -6.94 -11.78 -15.88
N ASN A 57 -7.16 -11.35 -14.65
CA ASN A 57 -7.87 -12.12 -13.64
C ASN A 57 -9.34 -11.69 -13.62
N GLU A 58 -10.21 -12.37 -14.36
CA GLU A 58 -11.65 -12.14 -14.21
C GLU A 58 -12.14 -12.57 -12.82
N PHE A 59 -13.30 -12.06 -12.41
CA PHE A 59 -13.92 -12.53 -11.18
C PHE A 59 -14.11 -14.05 -11.18
N LEU A 60 -13.62 -14.69 -10.12
CA LEU A 60 -13.68 -16.13 -9.94
C LEU A 60 -15.11 -16.56 -9.53
N PRO A 61 -15.59 -17.73 -9.96
CA PRO A 61 -16.82 -18.32 -9.44
C PRO A 61 -16.79 -18.53 -7.91
N PRO A 62 -17.91 -18.34 -7.19
CA PRO A 62 -17.94 -18.34 -5.73
C PRO A 62 -17.46 -19.67 -5.13
N PHE A 63 -17.79 -20.80 -5.76
CA PHE A 63 -17.36 -22.12 -5.30
C PHE A 63 -15.83 -22.32 -5.35
N LEU A 64 -15.11 -21.67 -6.28
CA LEU A 64 -13.65 -21.74 -6.32
C LEU A 64 -13.04 -20.92 -5.18
N VAL A 65 -13.57 -19.71 -4.94
CA VAL A 65 -13.14 -18.86 -3.83
C VAL A 65 -13.35 -19.56 -2.49
N MET A 66 -14.56 -20.10 -2.26
CA MET A 66 -14.88 -20.88 -1.07
C MET A 66 -13.98 -22.12 -0.91
N GLY A 67 -13.74 -22.85 -2.01
CA GLY A 67 -12.87 -24.03 -2.00
C GLY A 67 -11.42 -23.70 -1.64
N ASN A 68 -10.91 -22.55 -2.10
CA ASN A 68 -9.58 -22.06 -1.74
C ASN A 68 -9.51 -21.72 -0.25
N VAL A 69 -10.47 -20.95 0.27
CA VAL A 69 -10.55 -20.62 1.71
C VAL A 69 -10.63 -21.88 2.56
N GLN A 70 -11.48 -22.84 2.19
CA GLN A 70 -11.63 -24.10 2.91
C GLN A 70 -10.32 -24.91 2.90
N THR A 71 -9.63 -24.96 1.76
CA THR A 71 -8.33 -25.65 1.64
C THR A 71 -7.29 -24.98 2.54
N THR A 72 -7.23 -23.64 2.54
CA THR A 72 -6.33 -22.89 3.43
C THR A 72 -6.64 -23.19 4.89
N LEU A 73 -7.92 -23.16 5.29
CA LEU A 73 -8.37 -23.50 6.65
C LEU A 73 -7.97 -24.92 7.08
N MET A 74 -8.08 -25.90 6.18
CA MET A 74 -7.70 -27.29 6.46
C MET A 74 -6.18 -27.50 6.56
N MET A 75 -5.41 -26.75 5.77
CA MET A 75 -3.95 -26.91 5.69
C MET A 75 -3.20 -26.07 6.73
N GLY A 76 -3.77 -24.94 7.17
CA GLY A 76 -3.13 -24.06 8.13
C GLY A 76 -3.38 -24.48 9.58
N ASN A 77 -2.42 -24.17 10.44
CA ASN A 77 -2.55 -24.39 11.88
C ASN A 77 -3.04 -23.11 12.55
N PHE A 78 -4.36 -22.94 12.61
CA PHE A 78 -5.00 -21.73 13.11
C PHE A 78 -5.50 -21.82 14.56
N GLN A 79 -5.14 -22.88 15.29
CA GLN A 79 -5.49 -23.01 16.70
C GLN A 79 -4.96 -21.79 17.48
N ASP A 80 -5.83 -21.22 18.33
CA ASP A 80 -5.55 -20.08 19.22
C ASP A 80 -5.22 -18.74 18.54
N ARG A 81 -5.58 -18.55 17.25
CA ARG A 81 -5.42 -17.26 16.56
C ARG A 81 -6.77 -16.61 16.27
N ASP A 82 -6.80 -15.29 16.40
CA ASP A 82 -7.90 -14.48 15.88
C ASP A 82 -7.81 -14.43 14.35
N VAL A 83 -8.66 -15.21 13.69
CA VAL A 83 -8.69 -15.40 12.23
C VAL A 83 -9.88 -14.67 11.65
N LYS A 84 -9.63 -13.91 10.59
CA LYS A 84 -10.67 -13.25 9.80
C LYS A 84 -10.54 -13.63 8.33
N ILE A 85 -11.65 -13.82 7.63
CA ILE A 85 -11.65 -14.04 6.18
C ILE A 85 -11.70 -12.67 5.50
N ASN A 86 -10.65 -12.29 4.79
CA ASN A 86 -10.59 -11.03 4.06
C ASN A 86 -10.96 -11.28 2.59
N ILE A 87 -12.14 -10.83 2.18
CA ILE A 87 -12.59 -10.84 0.80
C ILE A 87 -11.98 -9.64 0.08
N SER A 88 -11.12 -9.91 -0.90
CA SER A 88 -10.37 -8.90 -1.65
C SER A 88 -10.19 -9.32 -3.10
N GLY A 89 -9.75 -8.40 -3.96
CA GLY A 89 -9.50 -8.66 -5.38
C GLY A 89 -8.98 -7.42 -6.11
N GLY A 90 -8.67 -7.58 -7.40
CA GLY A 90 -8.26 -6.47 -8.27
C GLY A 90 -9.42 -5.55 -8.68
N GLY A 91 -10.66 -6.05 -8.58
CA GLY A 91 -11.90 -5.29 -8.77
C GLY A 91 -12.48 -4.74 -7.45
N ASP A 92 -13.57 -3.98 -7.55
CA ASP A 92 -14.32 -3.57 -6.36
C ASP A 92 -15.17 -4.75 -5.87
N VAL A 93 -14.98 -5.19 -4.62
CA VAL A 93 -15.69 -6.38 -4.13
C VAL A 93 -17.21 -6.20 -4.14
N SER A 94 -17.73 -4.97 -4.00
CA SER A 94 -19.17 -4.71 -4.11
C SER A 94 -19.71 -4.99 -5.51
N CYS A 95 -18.86 -4.95 -6.54
CA CYS A 95 -19.25 -5.25 -7.91
C CYS A 95 -19.21 -6.75 -8.22
N TYR A 96 -18.78 -7.59 -7.28
CA TYR A 96 -18.79 -9.04 -7.45
C TYR A 96 -20.23 -9.57 -7.50
N PRO A 97 -20.68 -10.19 -8.61
CA PRO A 97 -22.08 -10.56 -8.80
C PRO A 97 -22.64 -11.55 -7.76
N HIS A 98 -21.77 -12.32 -7.12
CA HIS A 98 -22.13 -13.36 -6.15
C HIS A 98 -21.71 -13.01 -4.72
N LEU A 99 -21.56 -11.72 -4.39
CA LEU A 99 -21.05 -11.31 -3.06
C LEU A 99 -21.94 -11.78 -1.91
N GLU A 100 -23.27 -11.65 -2.03
CA GLU A 100 -24.20 -12.12 -1.00
C GLU A 100 -24.15 -13.66 -0.85
N GLU A 101 -24.06 -14.39 -1.97
CA GLU A 101 -23.93 -15.86 -1.98
C GLU A 101 -22.62 -16.30 -1.32
N LEU A 102 -21.52 -15.65 -1.69
CA LEU A 102 -20.19 -15.95 -1.16
C LEU A 102 -20.11 -15.66 0.34
N THR A 103 -20.58 -14.48 0.79
CA THR A 103 -20.57 -14.14 2.22
C THR A 103 -21.46 -15.08 3.03
N ALA A 104 -22.66 -15.43 2.55
CA ALA A 104 -23.51 -16.42 3.22
C ALA A 104 -22.80 -17.78 3.34
N GLY A 105 -22.16 -18.24 2.27
CA GLY A 105 -21.43 -19.51 2.26
C GLY A 105 -20.20 -19.51 3.17
N LEU A 106 -19.45 -18.41 3.23
CA LEU A 106 -18.30 -18.25 4.12
C LEU A 106 -18.73 -18.09 5.59
N GLY A 107 -19.87 -17.43 5.84
CA GLY A 107 -20.43 -17.24 7.17
C GLY A 107 -20.75 -18.54 7.91
N GLU A 108 -21.04 -19.62 7.17
CA GLU A 108 -21.23 -20.98 7.73
C GLU A 108 -19.98 -21.52 8.45
N PHE A 109 -18.79 -20.97 8.19
CA PHE A 109 -17.59 -21.31 8.94
C PHE A 109 -17.56 -20.70 10.35
N GLY A 110 -18.43 -19.73 10.64
CA GLY A 110 -18.46 -19.01 11.92
C GLY A 110 -17.22 -18.15 12.16
N ILE A 111 -16.47 -17.82 11.10
CA ILE A 111 -15.29 -16.97 11.13
C ILE A 111 -15.72 -15.57 10.65
N PRO A 112 -15.35 -14.48 11.36
CA PRO A 112 -15.69 -13.14 10.93
C PRO A 112 -15.15 -12.80 9.53
N ILE A 113 -15.85 -11.92 8.82
CA ILE A 113 -15.55 -11.55 7.44
C ILE A 113 -15.17 -10.06 7.36
N HIS A 114 -14.05 -9.78 6.71
CA HIS A 114 -13.62 -8.45 6.31
C HIS A 114 -13.87 -8.26 4.81
N LEU A 115 -14.50 -7.15 4.43
CA LEU A 115 -14.50 -6.67 3.04
C LEU A 115 -13.28 -5.79 2.82
N GLY A 116 -12.22 -6.35 2.21
CA GLY A 116 -10.90 -5.75 2.11
C GLY A 116 -10.79 -4.53 1.19
N TYR A 117 -11.67 -4.40 0.21
CA TYR A 117 -11.75 -3.22 -0.66
C TYR A 117 -13.13 -3.08 -1.31
N THR A 118 -13.92 -2.10 -0.87
CA THR A 118 -15.17 -1.72 -1.54
C THR A 118 -15.25 -0.21 -1.72
N SER A 119 -15.82 0.26 -2.83
CA SER A 119 -16.29 1.65 -2.92
C SER A 119 -17.81 1.77 -2.81
N GLY A 120 -18.49 0.63 -2.69
CA GLY A 120 -19.95 0.53 -2.63
C GLY A 120 -20.64 0.69 -3.97
N LYS A 121 -19.96 1.00 -5.09
CA LYS A 121 -20.60 1.20 -6.42
C LYS A 121 -21.47 0.05 -6.89
N GLY A 122 -21.19 -1.17 -6.44
CA GLY A 122 -21.99 -2.35 -6.76
C GLY A 122 -23.22 -2.54 -5.88
N ILE A 123 -23.37 -1.73 -4.82
CA ILE A 123 -24.51 -1.73 -3.90
C ILE A 123 -25.57 -0.76 -4.44
N ASP A 124 -26.55 -1.29 -5.16
CA ASP A 124 -27.69 -0.52 -5.67
C ASP A 124 -28.83 -0.36 -4.65
N ASP A 125 -28.86 -1.24 -3.64
CA ASP A 125 -29.84 -1.27 -2.55
C ASP A 125 -29.09 -1.31 -1.21
N PRO A 126 -29.30 -0.34 -0.29
CA PRO A 126 -28.66 -0.35 1.02
C PRO A 126 -28.94 -1.60 1.85
N GLY A 127 -30.06 -2.28 1.60
CA GLY A 127 -30.38 -3.55 2.22
C GLY A 127 -29.33 -4.64 1.97
N ILE A 128 -28.52 -4.52 0.92
CA ILE A 128 -27.36 -5.40 0.70
C ILE A 128 -26.39 -5.31 1.89
N ALA A 129 -26.09 -4.11 2.40
CA ALA A 129 -25.16 -3.93 3.52
C ALA A 129 -25.63 -4.70 4.76
N SER A 130 -26.92 -4.59 5.11
CA SER A 130 -27.51 -5.34 6.22
C SER A 130 -27.41 -6.85 6.03
N ARG A 131 -27.67 -7.36 4.82
CA ARG A 131 -27.55 -8.80 4.53
C ARG A 131 -26.11 -9.30 4.61
N LEU A 132 -25.14 -8.49 4.18
CA LEU A 132 -23.72 -8.80 4.32
C LEU A 132 -23.30 -8.88 5.80
N ILE A 133 -23.79 -7.95 6.63
CA ILE A 133 -23.58 -7.97 8.08
C ILE A 133 -24.21 -9.22 8.71
N GLU A 134 -25.45 -9.56 8.33
CA GLU A 134 -26.13 -10.79 8.79
C GLU A 134 -25.37 -12.06 8.40
N ASN A 135 -24.64 -12.03 7.28
CA ASN A 135 -23.77 -13.13 6.82
C ASN A 135 -22.42 -13.21 7.55
N GLY A 136 -22.13 -12.29 8.49
CA GLY A 136 -20.91 -12.32 9.31
C GLY A 136 -19.84 -11.31 8.91
N VAL A 137 -20.16 -10.31 8.07
CA VAL A 137 -19.26 -9.16 7.84
C VAL A 137 -19.24 -8.27 9.08
N ASP A 138 -18.05 -8.10 9.66
CA ASP A 138 -17.83 -7.27 10.86
C ASP A 138 -16.79 -6.16 10.65
N GLU A 139 -16.07 -6.17 9.53
CA GLU A 139 -15.06 -5.16 9.18
C GLU A 139 -15.16 -4.81 7.69
N VAL A 140 -15.00 -3.52 7.36
CA VAL A 140 -15.09 -3.02 5.98
C VAL A 140 -14.05 -1.94 5.72
N THR A 141 -13.22 -2.14 4.69
CA THR A 141 -12.40 -1.08 4.11
C THR A 141 -13.16 -0.40 2.97
N PHE A 142 -13.63 0.83 3.20
CA PHE A 142 -14.55 1.51 2.30
C PHE A 142 -13.92 2.76 1.66
N THR A 143 -13.72 2.76 0.35
CA THR A 143 -13.30 3.95 -0.40
C THR A 143 -14.47 4.93 -0.53
N VAL A 144 -14.52 5.91 0.38
CA VAL A 144 -15.57 6.92 0.41
C VAL A 144 -15.36 8.00 -0.65
N PHE A 145 -14.10 8.37 -0.92
CA PHE A 145 -13.66 9.53 -1.72
C PHE A 145 -14.18 10.90 -1.23
N SER A 146 -15.50 11.01 -1.07
CA SER A 146 -16.22 12.15 -0.53
C SER A 146 -17.61 11.69 -0.05
N ALA A 147 -18.10 12.25 1.04
CA ALA A 147 -19.49 12.08 1.47
C ALA A 147 -20.48 12.95 0.66
N ASN A 148 -19.98 13.75 -0.28
CA ASN A 148 -20.78 14.50 -1.24
C ASN A 148 -21.13 13.62 -2.45
N PRO A 149 -22.42 13.30 -2.68
CA PRO A 149 -22.84 12.45 -3.77
C PRO A 149 -22.54 13.04 -5.16
N ASP A 150 -22.47 14.37 -5.29
CA ASP A 150 -22.15 15.02 -6.57
C ASP A 150 -20.70 14.79 -6.96
N LEU A 151 -19.77 14.91 -6.00
CA LEU A 151 -18.36 14.59 -6.23
C LEU A 151 -18.17 13.11 -6.52
N ARG A 152 -18.86 12.20 -5.81
CA ARG A 152 -18.83 10.77 -6.14
C ARG A 152 -19.33 10.49 -7.56
N ARG A 153 -20.46 11.08 -7.96
CA ARG A 153 -20.96 10.96 -9.34
C ARG A 153 -19.94 11.43 -10.36
N GLU A 154 -19.33 12.59 -10.13
CA GLU A 154 -18.40 13.18 -11.07
C GLU A 154 -17.07 12.38 -11.16
N TRP A 155 -16.48 12.08 -10.00
CA TRP A 155 -15.11 11.58 -9.88
C TRP A 155 -15.02 10.07 -9.81
N MET A 156 -16.00 9.41 -9.21
CA MET A 156 -16.07 7.95 -9.16
C MET A 156 -16.95 7.38 -10.27
N ARG A 157 -17.74 8.19 -10.98
CA ARG A 157 -18.78 7.73 -11.94
C ARG A 157 -19.83 6.86 -11.25
N ASP A 158 -20.14 7.23 -10.02
CA ASP A 158 -21.08 6.52 -9.16
C ASP A 158 -22.48 7.14 -9.27
N GLU A 159 -23.25 6.73 -10.29
CA GLU A 159 -24.56 7.31 -10.60
C GLU A 159 -25.58 7.19 -9.44
N ASN A 160 -25.43 6.18 -8.58
CA ASN A 160 -26.33 5.87 -7.47
C ASN A 160 -25.80 6.31 -6.10
N ALA A 161 -24.75 7.16 -6.05
CA ALA A 161 -23.96 7.48 -4.86
C ALA A 161 -24.75 7.71 -3.56
N PHE A 162 -25.86 8.46 -3.60
CA PHE A 162 -26.64 8.78 -2.41
C PHE A 162 -27.53 7.62 -1.92
N GLN A 163 -28.18 6.91 -2.85
CA GLN A 163 -29.21 5.93 -2.50
C GLN A 163 -28.65 4.55 -2.18
N GLY A 164 -27.45 4.22 -2.67
CA GLY A 164 -26.82 2.92 -2.43
C GLY A 164 -25.54 3.05 -1.60
N PRO A 165 -24.42 3.52 -2.20
CA PRO A 165 -23.09 3.44 -1.58
C PRO A 165 -22.94 4.23 -0.27
N LEU A 166 -23.40 5.48 -0.19
CA LEU A 166 -23.26 6.28 1.03
C LEU A 166 -24.16 5.79 2.17
N GLU A 167 -25.38 5.34 1.85
CA GLU A 167 -26.27 4.76 2.85
C GLU A 167 -25.77 3.38 3.32
N ALA A 168 -25.20 2.58 2.42
CA ALA A 168 -24.52 1.34 2.79
C ALA A 168 -23.32 1.61 3.70
N LEU A 169 -22.51 2.62 3.40
CA LEU A 169 -21.41 3.06 4.26
C LEU A 169 -21.92 3.43 5.66
N ARG A 170 -22.99 4.23 5.76
CA ARG A 170 -23.61 4.56 7.05
C ARG A 170 -24.02 3.31 7.82
N ILE A 171 -24.72 2.36 7.17
CA ILE A 171 -25.14 1.09 7.78
C ILE A 171 -23.94 0.28 8.29
N PHE A 172 -22.85 0.22 7.51
CA PHE A 172 -21.63 -0.44 7.95
C PHE A 172 -21.01 0.26 9.15
N CYS A 173 -20.89 1.59 9.16
CA CYS A 173 -20.31 2.33 10.29
C CYS A 173 -21.11 2.10 11.59
N GLU A 174 -22.42 1.91 11.49
CA GLU A 174 -23.29 1.68 12.66
C GLU A 174 -23.14 0.27 13.26
N SER A 175 -22.55 -0.69 12.54
CA SER A 175 -22.58 -2.13 12.90
C SER A 175 -21.25 -2.88 12.74
N CYS A 176 -20.25 -2.28 12.09
CA CYS A 176 -18.96 -2.88 11.76
C CYS A 176 -17.81 -1.96 12.12
N GLU A 177 -16.60 -2.51 12.20
CA GLU A 177 -15.37 -1.73 12.15
C GLU A 177 -15.16 -1.21 10.73
N VAL A 178 -15.29 0.10 10.53
CA VAL A 178 -15.14 0.70 9.20
C VAL A 178 -13.87 1.53 9.12
N HIS A 179 -12.98 1.12 8.23
CA HIS A 179 -11.82 1.88 7.80
C HIS A 179 -12.15 2.58 6.49
N ALA A 180 -12.60 3.83 6.58
CA ALA A 180 -12.87 4.64 5.41
C ALA A 180 -11.55 5.04 4.73
N ALA A 181 -11.55 5.21 3.41
CA ALA A 181 -10.38 5.59 2.64
C ALA A 181 -10.70 6.64 1.57
N SER A 182 -9.79 7.57 1.33
CA SER A 182 -9.95 8.58 0.27
C SER A 182 -8.63 8.95 -0.39
N VAL A 183 -8.63 9.02 -1.72
CA VAL A 183 -7.56 9.65 -2.49
C VAL A 183 -7.78 11.16 -2.45
N ILE A 184 -6.80 11.88 -1.92
CA ILE A 184 -6.89 13.32 -1.68
C ILE A 184 -6.30 14.07 -2.88
N ILE A 185 -7.17 14.77 -3.62
CA ILE A 185 -6.85 15.44 -4.88
C ILE A 185 -6.93 16.95 -4.66
N PRO A 186 -5.84 17.69 -4.94
CA PRO A 186 -5.80 19.14 -4.80
C PRO A 186 -6.91 19.89 -5.55
N GLY A 187 -7.59 20.79 -4.84
CA GLY A 187 -8.69 21.61 -5.37
C GLY A 187 -9.98 20.86 -5.63
N VAL A 188 -10.12 19.63 -5.12
CA VAL A 188 -11.28 18.76 -5.37
C VAL A 188 -11.93 18.32 -4.06
N ASN A 189 -11.19 17.56 -3.24
CA ASN A 189 -11.69 16.97 -2.00
C ASN A 189 -10.68 17.12 -0.84
N ASP A 190 -9.81 18.12 -0.91
CA ASP A 190 -8.73 18.42 0.05
C ASP A 190 -9.01 19.62 0.96
N GLY A 191 -10.18 20.26 0.80
CA GLY A 191 -10.63 21.43 1.58
C GLY A 191 -11.91 21.17 2.38
N ASP A 192 -12.90 22.07 2.27
CA ASP A 192 -14.17 21.97 3.02
C ASP A 192 -14.89 20.63 2.84
N ASP A 193 -14.81 20.03 1.66
CA ASP A 193 -15.40 18.71 1.39
C ASP A 193 -14.73 17.58 2.19
N LEU A 194 -13.41 17.68 2.44
CA LEU A 194 -12.70 16.75 3.31
C LEU A 194 -13.22 16.84 4.74
N LEU A 195 -13.36 18.07 5.26
CA LEU A 195 -13.85 18.33 6.62
C LEU A 195 -15.28 17.81 6.79
N GLU A 196 -16.17 18.08 5.82
CA GLU A 196 -17.53 17.55 5.83
C GLU A 196 -17.56 16.02 5.73
N THR A 197 -16.68 15.43 4.93
CA THR A 197 -16.55 13.97 4.82
C THR A 197 -16.11 13.37 6.15
N CYS A 198 -15.08 13.92 6.80
CA CYS A 198 -14.62 13.48 8.11
C CYS A 198 -15.72 13.65 9.18
N ALA A 199 -16.43 14.77 9.20
CA ALA A 199 -17.53 15.01 10.14
C ALA A 199 -18.63 13.95 10.01
N ARG A 200 -19.01 13.58 8.78
CA ARG A 200 -20.00 12.52 8.54
C ARG A 200 -19.50 11.13 8.90
N LEU A 201 -18.26 10.82 8.59
CA LEU A 201 -17.65 9.54 8.98
C LEU A 201 -17.64 9.38 10.49
N GLU A 202 -17.28 10.45 11.23
CA GLU A 202 -17.33 10.47 12.68
C GLU A 202 -18.78 10.35 13.20
N GLU A 203 -19.72 11.09 12.63
CA GLU A 203 -21.15 11.00 12.98
C GLU A 203 -21.71 9.59 12.78
N TRP A 204 -21.35 8.92 11.69
CA TRP A 204 -21.80 7.56 11.39
C TRP A 204 -21.09 6.49 12.20
N GLY A 205 -19.97 6.81 12.85
CA GLY A 205 -19.22 5.89 13.72
C GLY A 205 -18.10 5.12 13.02
N ALA A 206 -17.50 5.67 11.95
CA ALA A 206 -16.33 5.05 11.33
C ALA A 206 -15.16 4.92 12.32
N THR A 207 -14.45 3.79 12.26
CA THR A 207 -13.31 3.49 13.14
C THR A 207 -12.08 4.32 12.76
N GLY A 208 -11.82 4.45 11.46
CA GLY A 208 -10.64 5.16 10.97
C GLY A 208 -10.80 5.72 9.57
N PHE A 209 -9.87 6.61 9.21
CA PHE A 209 -9.84 7.28 7.93
C PHE A 209 -8.43 7.28 7.34
N ILE A 210 -8.26 6.57 6.24
CA ILE A 210 -7.01 6.43 5.50
C ILE A 210 -7.01 7.45 4.36
N MET A 211 -6.11 8.41 4.45
CA MET A 211 -5.87 9.41 3.43
C MET A 211 -4.75 8.91 2.50
N MET A 212 -5.00 8.91 1.20
CA MET A 212 -4.03 8.52 0.18
C MET A 212 -3.61 9.75 -0.61
N ARG A 213 -2.30 10.03 -0.66
CA ARG A 213 -1.79 11.12 -1.51
C ARG A 213 -2.03 10.77 -2.97
N PHE A 214 -2.67 11.66 -3.71
CA PHE A 214 -2.87 11.44 -5.13
C PHE A 214 -1.53 11.38 -5.87
N ALA A 215 -1.32 10.34 -6.68
CA ALA A 215 -0.22 10.25 -7.63
C ALA A 215 -0.71 10.58 -9.03
N ASN A 216 -0.04 11.53 -9.68
CA ASN A 216 -0.34 11.96 -11.04
C ASN A 216 0.81 11.70 -12.02
N TYR A 217 2.03 11.47 -11.52
CA TYR A 217 3.24 11.31 -12.34
C TYR A 217 4.03 10.03 -12.01
N GLU A 218 4.94 9.64 -12.91
CA GLU A 218 5.77 8.43 -12.87
C GLU A 218 6.65 8.43 -11.61
N HIS A 219 7.26 9.56 -11.26
CA HIS A 219 8.06 9.71 -10.04
C HIS A 219 7.25 9.47 -8.76
N GLN A 220 5.91 9.56 -8.82
CA GLN A 220 5.00 9.34 -7.69
C GLN A 220 4.47 7.90 -7.62
N GLY A 221 4.93 7.02 -8.50
CA GLY A 221 4.57 5.59 -8.52
C GLY A 221 3.73 5.14 -9.71
N LEU A 222 3.40 6.02 -10.67
CA LEU A 222 2.69 5.64 -11.88
C LEU A 222 3.63 5.02 -12.93
N ILE A 223 4.09 3.81 -12.64
CA ILE A 223 5.11 3.13 -13.46
C ILE A 223 4.58 2.55 -14.78
N LEU A 224 3.26 2.53 -14.98
CA LEU A 224 2.61 1.86 -16.11
C LEU A 224 2.49 2.75 -17.37
N GLY A 225 3.26 3.83 -17.45
CA GLY A 225 3.35 4.70 -18.64
C GLY A 225 2.06 5.46 -18.95
N ASN A 226 1.27 5.77 -17.92
CA ASN A 226 -0.07 6.34 -18.05
C ASN A 226 -0.21 7.72 -17.39
N GLU A 227 0.91 8.37 -17.07
CA GLU A 227 0.95 9.75 -16.61
C GLU A 227 0.67 10.77 -17.75
N PRO A 228 0.16 11.97 -17.43
CA PRO A 228 -0.56 12.26 -16.20
C PRO A 228 -1.93 11.56 -16.16
N ILE A 229 -2.41 11.18 -14.98
CA ILE A 229 -3.78 10.66 -14.83
C ILE A 229 -4.78 11.77 -15.13
N ILE A 230 -4.57 12.96 -14.54
CA ILE A 230 -5.43 14.15 -14.66
C ILE A 230 -4.59 15.34 -15.10
N GLU A 231 -4.95 15.92 -16.25
CA GLU A 231 -4.28 17.10 -16.78
C GLU A 231 -4.49 18.33 -15.88
N GLY A 232 -3.41 19.08 -15.65
CA GLY A 232 -3.47 20.35 -14.92
C GLY A 232 -3.63 20.26 -13.40
N VAL A 233 -3.61 19.05 -12.82
CA VAL A 233 -3.62 18.85 -11.37
C VAL A 233 -2.21 18.52 -10.90
N GLU A 234 -1.63 19.39 -10.08
CA GLU A 234 -0.38 19.12 -9.40
C GLU A 234 -0.68 18.54 -8.02
N PRO A 235 -0.22 17.32 -7.68
CA PRO A 235 -0.41 16.74 -6.36
C PRO A 235 0.25 17.55 -5.24
N HIS A 236 -0.31 17.46 -4.02
CA HIS A 236 0.35 17.95 -2.80
C HIS A 236 1.80 17.48 -2.73
N THR A 237 2.73 18.31 -2.30
CA THR A 237 4.04 17.83 -1.86
C THR A 237 3.90 16.86 -0.68
N VAL A 238 4.95 16.09 -0.40
CA VAL A 238 4.95 15.14 0.73
C VAL A 238 4.68 15.87 2.06
N SER A 239 5.29 17.04 2.27
CA SER A 239 5.11 17.85 3.47
C SER A 239 3.71 18.45 3.58
N GLU A 240 3.15 19.00 2.50
CA GLU A 240 1.77 19.52 2.50
C GLU A 240 0.76 18.42 2.83
N PHE A 241 0.97 17.22 2.28
CA PHE A 241 0.11 16.08 2.57
C PHE A 241 0.23 15.61 4.03
N GLU A 242 1.46 15.53 4.56
CA GLU A 242 1.71 15.18 5.97
C GLU A 242 1.02 16.18 6.92
N GLU A 243 1.16 17.48 6.66
CA GLU A 243 0.52 18.53 7.45
C GLU A 243 -1.00 18.43 7.42
N LEU A 244 -1.58 18.11 6.26
CA LEU A 244 -3.02 17.91 6.10
C LEU A 244 -3.50 16.71 6.92
N VAL A 245 -2.82 15.57 6.85
CA VAL A 245 -3.15 14.37 7.64
C VAL A 245 -3.14 14.70 9.14
N ARG A 246 -2.09 15.38 9.63
CA ARG A 246 -1.99 15.81 11.03
C ARG A 246 -3.02 16.86 11.42
N ALA A 247 -3.55 17.64 10.47
CA ALA A 247 -4.62 18.60 10.75
C ALA A 247 -5.95 17.86 10.95
N ILE A 248 -6.27 16.90 10.09
CA ILE A 248 -7.49 16.08 10.21
C ILE A 248 -7.47 15.24 11.50
N ASP A 249 -6.34 14.59 11.81
CA ASP A 249 -6.16 13.83 13.06
C ASP A 249 -6.39 14.65 14.34
N ARG A 250 -6.08 15.96 14.31
CA ARG A 250 -6.30 16.85 15.46
C ARG A 250 -7.73 17.35 15.57
N GLU A 251 -8.43 17.45 14.45
CA GLU A 251 -9.79 18.03 14.40
C GLU A 251 -10.86 16.99 14.71
N PHE A 252 -10.65 15.74 14.29
CA PHE A 252 -11.64 14.67 14.39
C PHE A 252 -11.16 13.53 15.30
N ASN A 253 -12.09 12.92 16.02
CA ASN A 253 -11.89 11.71 16.83
C ASN A 253 -12.00 10.44 15.96
N LEU A 254 -11.28 10.43 14.85
CA LEU A 254 -11.12 9.29 13.96
C LEU A 254 -9.68 8.77 14.08
N ARG A 255 -9.46 7.47 13.85
CA ARG A 255 -8.11 6.97 13.64
C ARG A 255 -7.62 7.37 12.25
N VAL A 256 -6.89 8.47 12.15
CA VAL A 256 -6.44 9.03 10.86
C VAL A 256 -5.04 8.54 10.51
N THR A 257 -4.84 8.05 9.29
CA THR A 257 -3.53 7.72 8.74
C THR A 257 -3.38 8.23 7.31
N GLY A 258 -2.14 8.47 6.90
CA GLY A 258 -1.78 8.91 5.56
C GLY A 258 -0.84 7.92 4.88
N THR A 259 -1.01 7.72 3.57
CA THR A 259 -0.06 6.96 2.73
C THR A 259 0.41 7.81 1.53
N PRO A 260 1.72 7.86 1.24
CA PRO A 260 2.81 7.10 1.89
C PRO A 260 3.27 7.67 3.25
N VAL A 261 2.78 8.85 3.63
CA VAL A 261 3.03 9.50 4.94
C VAL A 261 1.72 10.16 5.39
N CYS A 262 1.41 10.35 6.67
CA CYS A 262 2.04 9.84 7.88
C CYS A 262 0.99 9.19 8.77
N ASP A 263 1.43 8.47 9.79
CA ASP A 263 0.59 8.07 10.90
C ASP A 263 0.91 8.96 12.12
N PRO A 264 0.05 9.92 12.48
CA PRO A 264 0.33 10.81 13.60
C PRO A 264 0.45 10.11 14.95
N GLN A 265 -0.31 9.02 15.14
CA GLN A 265 -0.39 8.30 16.40
C GLN A 265 0.81 7.37 16.60
N ASN A 266 1.15 6.56 15.58
CA ASN A 266 2.26 5.61 15.69
C ASN A 266 3.60 6.20 15.22
N GLY A 267 3.62 7.38 14.60
CA GLY A 267 4.83 8.03 14.11
C GLY A 267 5.41 7.41 12.83
N THR A 268 4.63 6.61 12.10
CA THR A 268 5.08 5.96 10.84
C THR A 268 4.98 6.91 9.65
N PRO A 269 5.72 6.65 8.55
CA PRO A 269 6.76 5.64 8.41
C PRO A 269 8.06 5.99 9.17
N PHE A 270 8.85 4.96 9.49
CA PHE A 270 10.17 5.03 10.13
C PHE A 270 10.17 5.64 11.53
N VAL A 271 9.45 5.02 12.46
CA VAL A 271 9.46 5.38 13.89
C VAL A 271 10.89 5.39 14.45
N LEU A 272 11.74 4.47 13.99
CA LEU A 272 13.14 4.39 14.41
C LEU A 272 13.99 5.61 14.03
N ALA A 273 13.53 6.47 13.12
CA ALA A 273 14.23 7.71 12.77
C ALA A 273 14.08 8.81 13.84
N ALA A 274 13.09 8.72 14.73
CA ALA A 274 12.89 9.72 15.78
C ALA A 274 13.97 9.64 16.87
N ASP A 275 14.35 10.79 17.45
CA ASP A 275 15.31 10.82 18.57
C ASP A 275 14.79 10.12 19.83
N SER A 276 13.47 10.02 19.98
CA SER A 276 12.81 9.27 21.06
C SER A 276 13.03 7.77 20.96
N SER A 277 13.40 7.25 19.78
CA SER A 277 13.51 5.82 19.48
C SER A 277 14.93 5.27 19.64
N ARG A 278 15.87 6.07 20.17
CA ARG A 278 17.30 5.71 20.25
C ARG A 278 17.58 4.45 21.06
N GLU A 279 16.84 4.20 22.13
CA GLU A 279 17.02 3.01 22.96
C GLU A 279 16.77 1.70 22.19
N TYR A 280 15.89 1.72 21.19
CA TYR A 280 15.66 0.55 20.33
C TYR A 280 16.85 0.29 19.42
N LEU A 281 17.49 1.34 18.90
CA LEU A 281 18.65 1.22 18.03
C LEU A 281 19.86 0.59 18.73
N GLU A 282 19.98 0.73 20.06
CA GLU A 282 21.03 0.07 20.85
C GLU A 282 20.91 -1.47 20.89
N ILE A 283 19.74 -2.02 20.55
CA ILE A 283 19.48 -3.46 20.47
C ILE A 283 19.96 -4.03 19.12
N LEU A 284 20.01 -3.21 18.07
CA LEU A 284 20.43 -3.63 16.74
C LEU A 284 21.93 -3.96 16.72
N PRO A 285 22.35 -4.91 15.87
CA PRO A 285 23.77 -5.19 15.67
C PRO A 285 24.50 -3.96 15.12
N GLU A 286 25.76 -3.81 15.51
CA GLU A 286 26.64 -2.78 14.97
C GLU A 286 26.87 -2.99 13.46
N ILE A 287 26.86 -1.90 12.69
CA ILE A 287 27.23 -1.92 11.28
C ILE A 287 28.76 -1.92 11.17
N GLN A 288 29.30 -2.93 10.52
CA GLN A 288 30.74 -3.15 10.32
C GLN A 288 31.10 -3.22 8.83
N GLY A 289 30.13 -3.52 7.96
CA GLY A 289 30.32 -3.58 6.51
C GLY A 289 30.06 -2.25 5.82
N GLU A 290 30.68 -2.06 4.66
CA GLU A 290 30.46 -0.90 3.80
C GLU A 290 29.40 -1.19 2.73
N ALA A 291 28.42 -0.28 2.56
CA ALA A 291 27.41 -0.43 1.53
C ALA A 291 26.77 0.91 1.11
N THR A 292 26.21 0.94 -0.09
CA THR A 292 25.25 1.97 -0.49
C THR A 292 23.83 1.40 -0.47
N ILE A 293 22.91 2.09 0.21
CA ILE A 293 21.48 1.77 0.16
C ILE A 293 20.83 2.66 -0.89
N ILE A 294 20.21 2.06 -1.90
CA ILE A 294 19.34 2.76 -2.85
C ILE A 294 17.89 2.66 -2.37
N THR A 295 17.18 3.78 -2.34
CA THR A 295 15.79 3.84 -1.86
C THR A 295 15.01 4.97 -2.55
N GLY A 296 13.70 5.06 -2.27
CA GLY A 296 12.85 6.13 -2.78
C GLY A 296 13.10 7.47 -2.07
N SER A 297 12.72 8.57 -2.72
CA SER A 297 12.90 9.94 -2.24
C SER A 297 12.28 10.18 -0.86
N ILE A 298 11.12 9.56 -0.57
CA ILE A 298 10.42 9.70 0.72
C ILE A 298 11.16 8.97 1.84
N ALA A 299 11.62 7.73 1.60
CA ALA A 299 12.28 6.92 2.62
C ALA A 299 13.73 7.34 2.88
N ALA A 300 14.41 7.92 1.89
CA ALA A 300 15.81 8.32 1.97
C ALA A 300 16.16 9.18 3.20
N PRO A 301 15.47 10.29 3.52
CA PRO A 301 15.79 11.09 4.70
C PRO A 301 15.64 10.32 6.02
N TYR A 302 14.65 9.44 6.14
CA TYR A 302 14.46 8.63 7.35
C TYR A 302 15.56 7.58 7.52
N ILE A 303 15.88 6.85 6.45
CA ILE A 303 16.94 5.83 6.49
C ILE A 303 18.29 6.48 6.79
N ARG A 304 18.60 7.64 6.19
CA ARG A 304 19.82 8.40 6.54
C ARG A 304 19.89 8.72 8.02
N ARG A 305 18.78 9.20 8.60
CA ARG A 305 18.71 9.52 10.02
C ARG A 305 18.91 8.30 10.91
N ILE A 306 18.36 7.14 10.51
CA ILE A 306 18.56 5.89 11.25
C ILE A 306 20.03 5.44 11.19
N ILE A 307 20.65 5.46 10.01
CA ILE A 307 22.08 5.15 9.84
C ILE A 307 22.96 6.11 10.66
N HIS A 308 22.63 7.40 10.67
CA HIS A 308 23.30 8.40 11.50
C HIS A 308 23.17 8.10 13.00
N ASN A 309 21.96 7.77 13.46
CA ASN A 309 21.71 7.42 14.85
C ASN A 309 22.42 6.12 15.27
N LEU A 310 22.68 5.20 14.32
CA LEU A 310 23.51 4.01 14.50
C LEU A 310 25.02 4.30 14.42
N GLY A 311 25.43 5.54 14.12
CA GLY A 311 26.84 5.95 14.05
C GLY A 311 27.58 5.41 12.83
N ALA A 312 26.88 5.10 11.74
CA ALA A 312 27.44 4.37 10.59
C ALA A 312 27.55 5.21 9.30
N ASP A 313 27.54 6.55 9.38
CA ASP A 313 27.64 7.45 8.21
C ASP A 313 28.89 7.20 7.35
N ASP A 314 30.01 6.82 8.00
CA ASP A 314 31.28 6.56 7.33
C ASP A 314 31.31 5.20 6.59
N LEU A 315 30.38 4.29 6.91
CA LEU A 315 30.30 2.94 6.33
C LEU A 315 29.16 2.82 5.32
N VAL A 316 28.03 3.48 5.59
CA VAL A 316 26.81 3.32 4.82
C VAL A 316 26.34 4.67 4.31
N ASN A 317 26.26 4.80 2.99
CA ASN A 317 25.63 5.96 2.35
C ASN A 317 24.26 5.58 1.78
N VAL A 318 23.34 6.56 1.73
CA VAL A 318 21.97 6.35 1.28
C VAL A 318 21.64 7.27 0.11
N VAL A 319 21.36 6.66 -1.04
CA VAL A 319 21.00 7.33 -2.29
C VAL A 319 19.49 7.22 -2.50
N GLY A 320 18.80 8.36 -2.48
CA GLY A 320 17.38 8.45 -2.80
C GLY A 320 17.21 8.75 -4.28
N VAL A 321 16.53 7.89 -5.02
CA VAL A 321 16.18 8.14 -6.44
C VAL A 321 14.97 9.08 -6.54
N ASN A 322 14.70 9.59 -7.74
CA ASN A 322 13.52 10.41 -8.02
C ASN A 322 12.24 9.56 -8.17
N LYS A 323 12.00 8.67 -7.21
CA LYS A 323 10.79 7.85 -7.07
C LYS A 323 10.35 7.91 -5.62
N ASP A 324 9.11 8.29 -5.37
CA ASP A 324 8.59 8.40 -4.01
C ASP A 324 8.65 7.07 -3.26
N ILE A 325 8.15 6.01 -3.90
CA ILE A 325 7.98 4.70 -3.29
C ILE A 325 9.09 3.77 -3.76
N ALA A 326 9.96 3.35 -2.84
CA ALA A 326 11.10 2.49 -3.11
C ALA A 326 10.72 1.15 -3.78
N CYS A 327 9.53 0.63 -3.49
CA CYS A 327 9.04 -0.62 -4.09
C CYS A 327 8.67 -0.47 -5.57
N LEU A 328 8.48 0.76 -6.05
CA LEU A 328 8.12 1.08 -7.42
C LEU A 328 9.32 1.57 -8.24
N ILE A 329 10.55 1.43 -7.70
CA ILE A 329 11.78 1.70 -8.45
C ILE A 329 11.88 0.72 -9.62
N THR A 330 12.13 1.28 -10.80
CA THR A 330 12.34 0.58 -12.06
C THR A 330 13.80 0.68 -12.50
N LEU A 331 14.14 0.04 -13.63
CA LEU A 331 15.48 0.19 -14.22
C LEU A 331 15.83 1.65 -14.54
N ARG A 332 14.87 2.44 -15.04
CA ARG A 332 15.09 3.86 -15.41
C ARG A 332 15.55 4.68 -14.22
N ASP A 333 14.94 4.45 -13.07
CA ASP A 333 15.31 5.13 -11.83
C ASP A 333 16.75 4.82 -11.40
N LEU A 334 17.25 3.60 -11.69
CA LEU A 334 18.65 3.23 -11.43
C LEU A 334 19.63 3.81 -12.45
N GLU A 335 19.20 4.04 -13.70
CA GLU A 335 20.02 4.66 -14.74
C GLU A 335 20.40 6.11 -14.40
N GLU A 336 19.55 6.79 -13.63
CA GLU A 336 19.76 8.15 -13.15
C GLU A 336 20.73 8.25 -11.96
N VAL A 337 21.01 7.13 -11.27
CA VAL A 337 21.92 7.11 -10.12
C VAL A 337 23.36 7.27 -10.56
N ASP A 338 24.08 8.29 -10.08
CA ASP A 338 25.50 8.47 -10.36
C ASP A 338 26.34 7.34 -9.74
N PRO A 339 27.06 6.52 -10.53
CA PRO A 339 27.92 5.47 -9.98
C PRO A 339 29.02 6.00 -9.06
N GLY A 340 29.43 7.27 -9.21
CA GLY A 340 30.40 7.91 -8.32
C GLY A 340 29.93 8.00 -6.87
N ASP A 341 28.61 7.95 -6.63
CA ASP A 341 28.02 7.93 -5.30
C ASP A 341 27.89 6.50 -4.72
N LEU A 342 28.32 5.47 -5.45
CA LEU A 342 28.10 4.07 -5.07
C LEU A 342 29.39 3.40 -4.58
N ARG A 343 29.29 2.73 -3.43
CA ARG A 343 30.29 1.78 -2.93
C ARG A 343 30.29 0.48 -3.73
N GLU A 344 31.24 -0.41 -3.44
CA GLU A 344 31.34 -1.73 -4.10
C GLU A 344 30.12 -2.62 -3.81
N THR A 345 29.54 -2.52 -2.61
CA THR A 345 28.30 -3.22 -2.24
C THR A 345 27.12 -2.26 -2.31
N VAL A 346 26.08 -2.63 -3.06
CA VAL A 346 24.85 -1.84 -3.22
C VAL A 346 23.63 -2.68 -2.87
N ILE A 347 22.81 -2.15 -1.96
CA ILE A 347 21.55 -2.75 -1.53
C ILE A 347 20.40 -2.00 -2.19
N ILE A 348 19.64 -2.68 -3.04
CA ILE A 348 18.41 -2.17 -3.65
C ILE A 348 17.17 -2.65 -2.88
N PRO A 349 16.01 -2.00 -2.98
CA PRO A 349 14.81 -2.43 -2.27
C PRO A 349 14.36 -3.82 -2.69
N GLY A 350 13.96 -4.67 -1.73
CA GLY A 350 13.59 -6.06 -2.00
C GLY A 350 12.50 -6.21 -3.07
N ARG A 351 11.52 -5.31 -3.05
CA ARG A 351 10.36 -5.31 -3.96
C ARG A 351 10.52 -4.47 -5.23
N ALA A 352 11.67 -3.84 -5.48
CA ALA A 352 11.86 -3.01 -6.67
C ALA A 352 11.61 -3.79 -7.98
N PHE A 353 10.95 -3.11 -8.93
CA PHE A 353 10.64 -3.57 -10.28
C PHE A 353 11.84 -3.43 -11.22
N VAL A 354 12.92 -4.11 -10.87
CA VAL A 354 14.13 -4.21 -11.70
C VAL A 354 14.62 -5.65 -11.68
N HIS A 355 15.22 -6.14 -12.77
CA HIS A 355 15.87 -7.45 -12.79
C HIS A 355 17.29 -7.37 -12.20
N ASP A 356 17.71 -8.37 -11.43
CA ASP A 356 19.01 -8.35 -10.71
C ASP A 356 20.21 -8.16 -11.65
N MET A 357 20.26 -8.87 -12.78
CA MET A 357 21.30 -8.65 -13.80
C MET A 357 21.34 -7.21 -14.33
N GLN A 358 20.18 -6.61 -14.62
CA GLN A 358 20.11 -5.25 -15.17
C GLN A 358 20.51 -4.23 -14.11
N ALA A 359 20.11 -4.44 -12.85
CA ALA A 359 20.56 -3.61 -11.73
C ALA A 359 22.08 -3.65 -11.59
N ARG A 360 22.70 -4.85 -11.62
CA ARG A 360 24.16 -4.99 -11.57
C ARG A 360 24.84 -4.26 -12.74
N GLU A 361 24.35 -4.46 -13.96
CA GLU A 361 24.92 -3.84 -15.17
C GLU A 361 24.87 -2.31 -15.10
N VAL A 362 23.71 -1.73 -14.80
CA VAL A 362 23.53 -0.27 -14.75
C VAL A 362 24.30 0.36 -13.60
N LEU A 363 24.33 -0.28 -12.43
CA LEU A 363 25.04 0.24 -11.26
C LEU A 363 26.56 0.02 -11.36
N SER A 364 27.05 -0.81 -12.29
CA SER A 364 28.49 -1.06 -12.54
C SER A 364 28.98 -0.39 -13.83
N ARG A 365 28.22 0.54 -14.41
CA ARG A 365 28.49 1.13 -15.73
C ARG A 365 29.75 2.02 -15.81
N ASP A 366 30.32 2.38 -14.66
CA ASP A 366 31.61 3.08 -14.52
C ASP A 366 32.82 2.13 -14.55
N GLY A 367 32.59 0.81 -14.64
CA GLY A 367 33.63 -0.22 -14.68
C GLY A 367 34.04 -0.78 -13.33
N VAL A 368 33.44 -0.33 -12.22
CA VAL A 368 33.60 -0.95 -10.90
C VAL A 368 32.66 -2.15 -10.81
N ASP A 369 33.20 -3.34 -10.53
CA ASP A 369 32.39 -4.55 -10.42
C ASP A 369 31.66 -4.60 -9.07
N ARG A 370 30.41 -4.14 -9.03
CA ARG A 370 29.64 -4.03 -7.78
C ARG A 370 28.88 -5.30 -7.43
N ILE A 371 28.82 -5.59 -6.13
CA ILE A 371 27.92 -6.57 -5.53
C ILE A 371 26.57 -5.89 -5.33
N VAL A 372 25.61 -6.19 -6.20
CA VAL A 372 24.24 -5.69 -6.08
C VAL A 372 23.36 -6.77 -5.46
N VAL A 373 22.77 -6.47 -4.30
CA VAL A 373 21.90 -7.38 -3.56
C VAL A 373 20.58 -6.70 -3.21
N ARG A 374 19.56 -7.51 -2.95
CA ARG A 374 18.26 -7.03 -2.47
C ARG A 374 18.26 -6.96 -0.95
N GLY A 375 17.81 -5.83 -0.41
CA GLY A 375 17.48 -5.70 1.00
C GLY A 375 16.12 -6.30 1.34
N PRO A 376 15.62 -6.05 2.56
CA PRO A 376 14.30 -6.47 2.98
C PRO A 376 13.18 -5.96 2.06
N ASP A 377 12.07 -6.68 2.02
CA ASP A 377 10.90 -6.31 1.20
C ASP A 377 10.24 -5.00 1.66
N ARG A 378 10.28 -4.75 2.98
CA ARG A 378 9.72 -3.57 3.65
C ARG A 378 10.65 -3.21 4.80
N LEU A 379 10.94 -1.91 4.97
CA LEU A 379 11.67 -1.40 6.13
C LEU A 379 10.78 -0.72 7.17
N THR A 380 9.51 -0.50 6.81
CA THR A 380 8.49 0.16 7.62
C THR A 380 7.11 -0.24 7.10
N VAL A 381 6.07 0.21 7.80
CA VAL A 381 4.66 0.06 7.43
C VAL A 381 4.11 1.38 6.89
N ASP A 382 3.19 1.29 5.93
CA ASP A 382 2.44 2.45 5.43
C ASP A 382 1.21 2.74 6.29
N GLY A 383 0.52 3.85 6.00
CA GLY A 383 -0.68 4.27 6.73
C GLY A 383 -1.88 3.30 6.62
N GLU A 384 -1.95 2.49 5.55
CA GLU A 384 -2.99 1.46 5.42
C GLU A 384 -2.79 0.36 6.45
N MET A 385 -1.54 -0.09 6.63
CA MET A 385 -1.24 -1.13 7.60
C MET A 385 -1.16 -0.59 9.03
N SER A 386 -0.52 0.57 9.24
CA SER A 386 -0.25 1.11 10.58
C SER A 386 -1.52 1.53 11.33
N GLY A 387 -2.60 1.84 10.62
CA GLY A 387 -3.90 2.17 11.22
C GLY A 387 -4.50 1.05 12.09
N THR A 388 -4.08 -0.20 11.87
CA THR A 388 -4.56 -1.39 12.60
C THR A 388 -3.54 -1.96 13.59
N LEU A 389 -2.39 -1.29 13.75
CA LEU A 389 -1.29 -1.76 14.59
C LEU A 389 -1.13 -0.89 15.83
N SER A 390 -0.65 -1.52 16.91
CA SER A 390 -0.12 -0.76 18.04
C SER A 390 1.24 -0.16 17.72
N GLU A 391 1.64 0.84 18.49
CA GLU A 391 3.00 1.42 18.46
C GLU A 391 4.08 0.34 18.63
N TYR A 392 3.86 -0.63 19.52
CA TYR A 392 4.80 -1.75 19.72
C TYR A 392 4.95 -2.60 18.46
N ASP A 393 3.84 -2.99 17.82
CA ASP A 393 3.87 -3.85 16.62
C ASP A 393 4.59 -3.15 15.45
N VAL A 394 4.45 -1.82 15.37
CA VAL A 394 5.15 -1.00 14.38
C VAL A 394 6.65 -1.01 14.65
N ILE A 395 7.08 -0.72 15.88
CA ILE A 395 8.49 -0.69 16.26
C ILE A 395 9.13 -2.07 16.06
N GLU A 396 8.45 -3.13 16.49
CA GLU A 396 8.93 -4.51 16.34
C GLU A 396 9.21 -4.85 14.87
N ARG A 397 8.29 -4.51 13.96
CA ARG A 397 8.48 -4.75 12.51
C ARG A 397 9.61 -3.94 11.90
N GLU A 398 9.75 -2.68 12.29
CA GLU A 398 10.89 -1.87 11.83
C GLU A 398 12.21 -2.43 12.36
N MET A 399 12.25 -2.84 13.63
CA MET A 399 13.42 -3.45 14.24
C MET A 399 13.83 -4.75 13.53
N GLU A 400 12.88 -5.64 13.23
CA GLU A 400 13.13 -6.86 12.46
C GLU A 400 13.69 -6.54 11.07
N ALA A 401 13.07 -5.59 10.35
CA ALA A 401 13.50 -5.22 9.02
C ALA A 401 14.88 -4.56 9.00
N PHE A 402 15.18 -3.67 9.96
CA PHE A 402 16.50 -3.06 10.07
C PHE A 402 17.56 -4.07 10.54
N TYR A 403 17.20 -5.02 11.39
CA TYR A 403 18.09 -6.14 11.73
C TYR A 403 18.48 -6.92 10.47
N GLU A 404 17.52 -7.31 9.63
CA GLU A 404 17.79 -7.99 8.37
C GLU A 404 18.65 -7.15 7.41
N LEU A 405 18.36 -5.85 7.30
CA LEU A 405 19.14 -4.92 6.48
C LEU A 405 20.59 -4.84 6.96
N ILE A 406 20.82 -4.69 8.27
CA ILE A 406 22.18 -4.60 8.85
C ILE A 406 22.93 -5.92 8.65
N GLN A 407 22.27 -7.07 8.81
CA GLN A 407 22.88 -8.37 8.51
C GLN A 407 23.32 -8.46 7.04
N ALA A 408 22.49 -7.98 6.11
CA ALA A 408 22.87 -7.91 4.69
C ALA A 408 24.08 -6.99 4.45
N ILE A 409 24.09 -5.80 5.07
CA ILE A 409 25.23 -4.86 4.99
C ILE A 409 26.50 -5.52 5.51
N ASN A 410 26.46 -6.11 6.70
CA ASN A 410 27.64 -6.71 7.32
C ASN A 410 28.14 -7.95 6.58
N PHE A 411 27.23 -8.73 5.98
CA PHE A 411 27.60 -9.93 5.24
C PHE A 411 28.22 -9.60 3.88
N PHE A 412 27.60 -8.71 3.09
CA PHE A 412 28.06 -8.39 1.74
C PHE A 412 29.06 -7.25 1.68
N GLY A 413 29.07 -6.37 2.68
CA GLY A 413 29.98 -5.24 2.80
C GLY A 413 31.23 -5.54 3.64
N ALA A 414 31.42 -6.80 4.06
CA ALA A 414 32.64 -7.19 4.75
C ALA A 414 33.84 -7.05 3.80
N SER A 415 34.72 -6.11 4.10
CA SER A 415 36.05 -6.03 3.49
C SER A 415 36.91 -7.21 3.99
N GLU A 416 37.66 -7.84 3.09
CA GLU A 416 38.71 -8.83 3.45
C GLU A 416 39.79 -8.25 4.38
#